data_AF-A0A460HYX6-F1
#
_entry.id   AF-A0A460HYX6-F1
#
_cell.length_a   1.000
_cell.length_b   1.000
_cell.length_c   1.000
_cell.angle_alpha   90.00
_cell.angle_beta   90.00
_cell.angle_gamma   90.00
#
_symmetry.space_group_name_H-M   'P 1'
#
loop_
_entity.id
_entity.type
_entity.pdbx_description
1 polymer ?
#
loop_
_entity_poly.entity_id
_entity_poly.type
_entity_poly.pdbx_seq_one_letter_code
_entity_poly.pdbx_strand_id
1 'polypeptide(L)'
;MANIVNFTDKQFENRLNDNLEELVQGKKAVESPTAFLLGGQPGSGKTSLRSAIFEETQGNVIVIDNDTFKQQHPNFDELVKLWLK
;
A
#
# COMPACT_ATOMS: atom_id res chain seq x y z
N MET A 1 -13.91 25.69 -8.84
CA MET A 1 -13.36 24.33 -8.99
C MET A 1 -13.82 23.49 -7.82
N ALA A 2 -14.39 22.31 -8.05
CA ALA A 2 -14.51 21.33 -6.97
C ALA A 2 -13.10 21.05 -6.41
N ASN A 3 -12.98 20.91 -5.09
CA ASN A 3 -11.70 20.61 -4.47
C ASN A 3 -11.29 19.17 -4.81
N ILE A 4 -10.63 18.97 -5.95
CA ILE A 4 -10.19 17.66 -6.47
C ILE A 4 -9.19 16.94 -5.55
N VAL A 5 -8.65 17.62 -4.54
CA VAL A 5 -7.80 17.04 -3.48
C VAL A 5 -8.62 16.20 -2.50
N ASN A 6 -9.92 16.48 -2.38
CA ASN A 6 -10.80 15.71 -1.51
C ASN A 6 -11.40 14.52 -2.26
N PHE A 7 -11.74 13.49 -1.48
CA PHE A 7 -12.50 12.32 -1.90
C PHE A 7 -13.59 12.03 -0.86
N THR A 8 -14.61 11.30 -1.28
CA THR A 8 -15.71 10.86 -0.42
C THR A 8 -15.36 9.59 0.34
N ASP A 9 -16.01 9.35 1.47
CA ASP A 9 -15.85 8.10 2.23
C ASP A 9 -16.17 6.87 1.36
N LYS A 10 -17.18 6.95 0.50
CA LYS A 10 -17.51 5.86 -0.44
C LYS A 10 -16.38 5.57 -1.43
N GLN A 11 -15.69 6.59 -1.94
CA GLN A 11 -14.54 6.38 -2.82
C GLN A 11 -13.37 5.74 -2.06
N PHE A 12 -13.17 6.14 -0.81
CA PHE A 12 -12.15 5.54 0.06
C PHE A 12 -12.48 4.08 0.38
N GLU A 13 -13.70 3.79 0.84
CA GLU A 13 -14.17 2.44 1.17
C GLU A 13 -14.06 1.47 0.00
N ASN A 14 -14.44 1.91 -1.20
CA ASN A 14 -14.28 1.08 -2.41
C ASN A 14 -12.82 0.66 -2.61
N ARG A 15 -11.88 1.62 -2.55
CA ARG A 15 -10.44 1.32 -2.70
C ARG A 15 -9.89 0.51 -1.53
N LEU A 16 -10.38 0.75 -0.32
CA LEU A 16 -9.99 -0.02 0.85
C LEU A 16 -10.39 -1.48 0.69
N ASN A 17 -11.61 -1.77 0.25
CA ASN A 17 -12.09 -3.13 0.04
C ASN A 17 -11.26 -3.87 -1.02
N ASP A 18 -11.02 -3.22 -2.17
CA ASP A 18 -10.18 -3.80 -3.24
C ASP A 18 -8.75 -4.10 -2.73
N ASN A 19 -8.14 -3.15 -1.99
CA ASN A 19 -6.81 -3.33 -1.42
C ASN A 19 -6.78 -4.47 -0.39
N LEU A 20 -7.81 -4.60 0.44
CA LEU A 20 -7.89 -5.68 1.42
C LEU A 20 -8.00 -7.04 0.73
N GLU A 21 -8.84 -7.18 -0.29
CA GLU A 21 -8.99 -8.42 -1.06
C GLU A 21 -7.66 -8.84 -1.72
N GLU A 22 -6.93 -7.89 -2.32
CA GLU A 22 -5.63 -8.16 -2.93
C GLU A 22 -4.57 -8.54 -1.88
N LEU A 23 -4.44 -7.75 -0.81
CA LEU A 23 -3.39 -7.94 0.18
C LEU A 23 -3.53 -9.25 0.96
N VAL A 24 -4.75 -9.71 1.25
CA VAL A 24 -4.98 -10.95 2.00
C VAL A 24 -4.94 -12.19 1.12
N GLN A 25 -4.89 -12.06 -0.21
CA GLN A 25 -4.93 -13.19 -1.13
C GLN A 25 -3.77 -14.17 -0.85
N GLY A 26 -4.15 -15.41 -0.54
CA GLY A 26 -3.21 -16.49 -0.22
C GLY A 26 -2.46 -16.33 1.11
N LYS A 27 -2.87 -15.38 1.97
CA LYS A 27 -2.33 -15.18 3.31
C LYS A 27 -3.32 -15.69 4.37
N LYS A 28 -2.81 -16.06 5.53
CA LYS A 28 -3.61 -16.60 6.64
C LYS A 28 -3.22 -15.91 7.94
N ALA A 29 -4.23 -15.55 8.73
CA ALA A 29 -4.03 -15.13 10.10
C ALA A 29 -3.40 -16.27 10.94
N VAL A 30 -2.60 -15.90 11.94
CA VAL A 30 -1.93 -16.83 12.85
C VAL A 30 -2.20 -16.41 14.30
N GLU A 31 -2.07 -17.36 15.23
CA GLU A 31 -2.37 -17.11 16.66
C GLU A 31 -1.44 -16.06 17.29
N SER A 32 -0.17 -16.04 16.89
CA SER A 32 0.86 -15.11 17.37
C SER A 32 1.46 -14.33 16.19
N PRO A 33 0.81 -13.26 15.72
CA PRO A 33 1.28 -12.48 14.57
C PRO A 33 2.54 -11.67 14.92
N THR A 34 3.38 -11.43 13.91
CA THR A 34 4.59 -10.60 14.02
C THR A 34 4.54 -9.49 12.96
N ALA A 35 4.97 -8.29 13.34
CA ALA A 35 5.07 -7.13 12.43
C ALA A 35 6.53 -6.70 12.27
N PHE A 36 6.97 -6.53 11.02
CA PHE A 36 8.33 -6.11 10.69
C PHE A 36 8.32 -4.65 10.21
N LEU A 37 8.97 -3.76 10.97
CA LEU A 37 9.14 -2.36 10.58
C LEU A 37 10.45 -2.18 9.82
N LEU A 38 10.36 -1.75 8.56
CA LEU A 38 11.55 -1.54 7.72
C LEU A 38 12.09 -0.12 7.87
N GLY A 39 13.39 -0.01 8.13
CA GLY A 39 14.14 1.25 8.19
C GLY A 39 15.27 1.30 7.15
N GLY A 40 15.64 2.52 6.75
CA GLY A 40 16.77 2.77 5.83
C GLY A 40 16.49 3.92 4.87
N GLN A 41 17.54 4.62 4.44
CA GLN A 41 17.44 5.75 3.51
C GLN A 41 16.82 5.35 2.15
N PRO A 42 16.24 6.30 1.39
CA PRO A 42 15.89 6.06 -0.01
C PRO A 42 17.09 5.49 -0.79
N GLY A 43 16.86 4.46 -1.60
CA GLY A 43 17.94 3.77 -2.33
C GLY A 43 18.76 2.75 -1.54
N SER A 44 18.51 2.54 -0.23
CA SER A 44 19.27 1.59 0.60
C SER A 44 19.01 0.10 0.33
N GLY A 45 18.13 -0.24 -0.61
CA GLY A 45 17.82 -1.65 -0.92
C GLY A 45 16.84 -2.33 0.03
N LYS A 46 15.90 -1.60 0.65
CA LYS A 46 14.87 -2.17 1.55
C LYS A 46 14.07 -3.33 0.95
N THR A 47 13.99 -3.43 -0.37
CA THR A 47 13.38 -4.58 -1.06
C THR A 47 14.04 -5.91 -0.69
N SER A 48 15.36 -5.94 -0.45
CA SER A 48 16.05 -7.16 -0.01
C SER A 48 15.57 -7.63 1.38
N LEU A 49 15.18 -6.70 2.26
CA LEU A 49 14.58 -7.05 3.56
C LEU A 49 13.20 -7.70 3.36
N ARG A 50 12.42 -7.24 2.37
CA ARG A 50 11.14 -7.88 2.03
C ARG A 50 11.35 -9.32 1.59
N SER A 51 12.37 -9.61 0.77
CA SER A 51 12.70 -10.97 0.35
C SER A 51 13.08 -11.86 1.53
N ALA A 52 13.92 -11.38 2.45
CA ALA A 52 14.31 -12.13 3.64
C ALA A 52 13.10 -12.44 4.55
N ILE A 53 12.22 -11.45 4.81
CA ILE A 53 11.01 -11.65 5.61
C ILE A 53 10.03 -12.61 4.91
N PHE A 54 9.91 -12.52 3.59
CA PHE A 54 9.08 -13.44 2.82
C PHE A 54 9.56 -14.89 2.96
N GLU A 55 10.87 -15.12 2.91
CA GLU A 55 11.47 -16.44 3.15
C GLU A 55 11.24 -16.91 4.59
N GLU A 56 11.51 -16.05 5.59
CA GLU A 56 11.31 -16.34 7.01
C GLU A 56 9.86 -16.73 7.34
N THR A 57 8.90 -16.05 6.73
CA THR A 57 7.46 -16.28 6.94
C THR A 57 6.87 -17.33 5.99
N GLN A 58 7.69 -17.99 5.17
CA GLN A 58 7.27 -18.95 4.15
C GLN A 58 6.17 -18.39 3.23
N GLY A 59 6.27 -17.10 2.92
CA GLY A 59 5.33 -16.35 2.10
C GLY A 59 4.04 -15.93 2.81
N ASN A 60 3.84 -16.26 4.09
CA ASN A 60 2.67 -15.83 4.87
C ASN A 60 2.88 -14.46 5.53
N VAL A 61 3.13 -13.44 4.71
CA VAL A 61 3.29 -12.05 5.14
C VAL A 61 2.57 -11.11 4.18
N ILE A 62 2.00 -10.03 4.72
CA ILE A 62 1.42 -8.93 3.95
C ILE A 62 2.40 -7.75 3.98
N VAL A 63 2.75 -7.24 2.81
CA VAL A 63 3.58 -6.03 2.70
C VAL A 63 2.66 -4.82 2.55
N ILE A 64 2.71 -3.89 3.50
CA ILE A 64 1.99 -2.61 3.43
C ILE A 64 2.99 -1.52 3.03
N ASP A 65 2.78 -0.93 1.86
CA ASP A 65 3.65 0.10 1.29
C ASP A 65 2.84 1.37 1.00
N ASN A 66 3.21 2.50 1.58
CA ASN A 66 2.45 3.74 1.40
C ASN A 66 2.47 4.22 -0.07
N ASP A 67 3.59 3.99 -0.78
CA ASP A 67 3.78 4.51 -2.12
C ASP A 67 2.81 3.88 -3.14
N THR A 68 2.38 2.63 -2.91
CA THR A 68 1.47 1.91 -3.82
C THR A 68 0.05 2.51 -3.83
N PHE A 69 -0.34 3.21 -2.76
CA PHE A 69 -1.68 3.79 -2.64
C PHE A 69 -1.78 5.22 -3.20
N LYS A 70 -0.65 5.93 -3.38
CA LYS A 70 -0.65 7.34 -3.81
C LYS A 70 -1.36 7.56 -5.14
N GLN A 71 -1.17 6.66 -6.10
CA GLN A 71 -1.79 6.74 -7.43
C GLN A 71 -3.24 6.24 -7.44
N GLN A 72 -3.71 5.64 -6.35
CA GLN A 72 -5.09 5.18 -6.22
C GLN A 72 -6.07 6.31 -5.85
N HIS A 73 -5.58 7.54 -5.67
CA HIS A 73 -6.44 8.68 -5.41
C HIS A 73 -7.52 8.80 -6.51
N PRO A 74 -8.81 9.00 -6.17
CA PRO A 74 -9.89 8.99 -7.17
C PRO A 74 -9.73 10.00 -8.31
N ASN A 75 -9.06 11.11 -8.03
CA ASN A 75 -8.77 12.20 -8.99
C ASN A 75 -7.26 12.32 -9.29
N PHE A 76 -6.50 11.21 -9.24
CA PHE A 76 -5.04 11.26 -9.41
C PHE A 76 -4.62 11.93 -10.73
N ASP A 77 -5.27 11.60 -11.84
CA ASP A 77 -4.96 12.15 -13.15
C ASP A 77 -5.19 13.66 -13.23
N GLU A 78 -6.27 14.16 -12.62
CA GLU A 78 -6.56 15.59 -12.52
C GLU A 78 -5.53 16.30 -11.66
N LEU A 79 -5.11 15.69 -10.55
CA LEU A 79 -4.06 16.23 -9.69
C LEU A 79 -2.73 16.31 -10.45
N VAL A 80 -2.31 15.25 -11.14
CA VAL A 80 -1.08 15.25 -11.95
C VAL A 80 -1.12 16.36 -13.00
N LYS A 81 -2.23 16.53 -13.74
CA LYS A 81 -2.39 17.60 -14.73
C LYS A 81 -2.37 19.01 -14.12
N LEU A 82 -2.79 19.16 -12.87
CA LEU A 82 -2.77 20.45 -12.17
C LEU A 82 -1.33 20.84 -11.77
N TRP A 83 -0.55 19.88 -11.29
CA TRP A 83 0.80 20.12 -10.77
C TRP A 83 1.92 20.03 -11.82
N LEU A 84 1.63 19.48 -13.01
CA LEU A 84 2.56 19.42 -14.15
C LEU A 84 2.33 20.53 -15.19
N LYS A 85 1.46 21.51 -14.90
CA LYS A 85 1.34 22.76 -15.65
C LYS A 85 2.24 23.82 -15.07
#